data_AF-A0A3P7LYQ4-F1
#
_entry.id   AF-A0A3P7LYQ4-F1
#
_cell.length_a   1.000
_cell.length_b   1.000
_cell.length_c   1.000
_cell.angle_alpha   90.00
_cell.angle_beta   90.00
_cell.angle_gamma   90.00
#
_symmetry.space_group_name_H-M   'P 1'
#
loop_
_entity.id
_entity.type
_entity.pdbx_description
1 polymer ?
#
loop_
_entity_poly.entity_id
_entity_poly.type
_entity_poly.pdbx_seq_one_letter_code
_entity_poly.pdbx_strand_id
1 'polypeptide(L)'
;MYLSSDCSPYTPGGYLGRLLGPNPPNLPNLKQLSLHVDVMVESISVSPLPCPSEDLQYALYSLASAPFRTFVQISFCCAQFRESDVRARSYLIAGMEQTLKAAAEAGADTEFEVEPEEGYVDMTIEKGRVEYTFAFFYYN
;
A
#
# COMPACT_ATOMS: atom_id res chain seq x y z
N MET A 1 6.51 15.05 25.23
CA MET A 1 5.71 14.54 24.09
C MET A 1 6.67 13.70 23.27
N TYR A 2 6.67 12.38 23.47
CA TYR A 2 7.62 11.50 22.80
C TYR A 2 7.08 11.18 21.40
N LEU A 3 7.59 11.88 20.38
CA LEU A 3 7.46 11.46 18.99
C LEU A 3 8.42 10.28 18.76
N SER A 4 8.02 9.10 19.23
CA SER A 4 8.40 7.89 18.50
C SER A 4 7.52 7.89 17.25
N SER A 5 7.88 8.68 16.25
CA SER A 5 7.13 8.72 14.99
C SER A 5 7.38 7.40 14.28
N ASP A 6 6.54 6.41 14.55
CA ASP A 6 6.44 5.21 13.76
C ASP A 6 6.23 5.63 12.30
N CYS A 7 7.27 5.51 11.49
CA CYS A 7 7.25 5.85 10.07
C CYS A 7 6.99 4.60 9.23
N SER A 8 6.22 3.63 9.73
CA SER A 8 5.75 2.49 8.96
C SER A 8 4.44 2.82 8.21
N PRO A 9 4.11 2.08 7.13
CA PRO A 9 2.81 2.19 6.46
C PRO A 9 1.63 1.70 7.31
N TYR A 10 1.89 1.18 8.51
CA TYR A 10 0.88 0.64 9.44
C TYR A 10 0.45 1.62 10.52
N THR A 11 0.98 2.85 10.49
CA THR A 11 0.48 3.89 11.38
C THR A 11 -1.01 4.12 11.15
N PRO A 12 -1.80 4.38 12.20
CA PRO A 12 -3.16 4.90 12.05
C PRO A 12 -3.19 6.09 11.08
N GLY A 13 -4.05 6.00 10.07
CA GLY A 13 -4.23 6.99 9.01
C GLY A 13 -3.15 7.01 7.92
N GLY A 14 -2.12 6.16 8.00
CA GLY A 14 -1.05 6.09 7.00
C GLY A 14 -0.22 7.38 6.93
N TYR A 15 0.65 7.48 5.91
CA TYR A 15 1.40 8.71 5.66
C TYR A 15 0.50 9.83 5.16
N LEU A 16 -0.47 9.52 4.29
CA LEU A 16 -1.39 10.48 3.70
C LEU A 16 -2.29 11.12 4.76
N GLY A 17 -2.86 10.34 5.66
CA GLY A 17 -3.70 10.87 6.75
C GLY A 17 -2.91 11.68 7.76
N ARG A 18 -1.61 11.38 7.97
CA ARG A 18 -0.74 12.25 8.78
C ARG A 18 -0.38 13.54 8.07
N LEU A 19 -0.14 13.50 6.76
CA LEU A 19 0.26 14.66 5.97
C LEU A 19 -0.91 15.62 5.70
N LEU A 20 -2.10 15.08 5.45
CA LEU A 20 -3.28 15.81 5.00
C LEU A 20 -4.43 15.82 6.03
N GLY A 21 -4.29 15.09 7.14
CA GLY A 21 -5.23 15.15 8.26
C GLY A 21 -5.18 16.49 8.99
N PRO A 22 -5.94 16.61 10.09
CA PRO A 22 -7.08 17.53 10.28
C PRO A 22 -6.93 18.97 9.78
N ASN A 23 -5.71 19.47 9.60
CA ASN A 23 -5.39 20.76 9.01
C ASN A 23 -4.49 20.56 7.78
N PRO A 24 -5.04 20.16 6.62
CA PRO A 24 -4.25 20.00 5.41
C PRO A 24 -3.58 21.32 5.01
N PRO A 25 -2.36 21.27 4.44
CA PRO A 25 -1.72 22.45 3.90
C PRO A 25 -2.56 23.04 2.76
N ASN A 26 -2.67 24.38 2.71
CA ASN A 26 -3.36 25.05 1.62
C ASN A 26 -2.50 24.99 0.34
N LEU A 27 -2.86 24.08 -0.57
CA LEU A 27 -2.14 23.83 -1.82
C LEU A 27 -3.06 24.10 -3.02
N PRO A 28 -3.44 25.36 -3.30
CA PRO A 28 -4.50 25.69 -4.27
C PRO A 28 -4.15 25.32 -5.72
N ASN A 29 -2.86 25.12 -6.02
CA ASN A 29 -2.36 24.77 -7.34
C ASN A 29 -1.87 23.32 -7.43
N LEU A 30 -2.12 22.49 -6.42
CA LEU A 30 -1.71 21.08 -6.44
C LEU A 30 -2.37 20.39 -7.62
N LYS A 31 -1.54 19.74 -8.46
CA LYS A 31 -2.00 18.94 -9.60
C LYS A 31 -1.91 17.46 -9.35
N GLN A 32 -0.92 17.06 -8.56
CA GLN A 32 -0.61 15.67 -8.28
C GLN A 32 0.04 15.54 -6.91
N LEU A 33 -0.30 14.46 -6.22
CA LEU A 33 0.35 13.94 -5.04
C LEU A 33 0.84 12.53 -5.35
N SER A 34 2.11 12.24 -5.04
CA SER A 34 2.69 10.91 -5.22
C SER A 34 3.36 10.47 -3.92
N LEU A 35 3.00 9.29 -3.44
CA LEU A 35 3.62 8.62 -2.30
C LEU A 35 4.29 7.34 -2.80
N HIS A 36 5.59 7.23 -2.56
CA HIS A 36 6.35 6.01 -2.86
C HIS A 36 7.01 5.51 -1.59
N VAL A 37 6.77 4.26 -1.23
CA VAL A 37 7.30 3.60 -0.04
C VAL A 37 7.91 2.28 -0.45
N ASP A 38 9.23 2.16 -0.32
CA ASP A 38 9.95 0.92 -0.55
C ASP A 38 10.42 0.34 0.79
N VAL A 39 10.00 -0.87 1.11
CA VAL A 39 10.39 -1.57 2.33
C VAL A 39 11.25 -2.77 1.97
N MET A 40 12.50 -2.77 2.42
CA MET A 40 13.41 -3.89 2.24
C MET A 40 13.53 -4.68 3.54
N VAL A 41 13.32 -5.99 3.46
CA VAL A 41 13.51 -6.93 4.57
C VAL A 41 14.42 -8.08 4.15
N GLU A 42 15.12 -8.68 5.12
CA GLU A 42 15.96 -9.86 4.83
C GLU A 42 15.08 -11.04 4.39
N SER A 43 13.96 -11.24 5.06
CA SER A 43 13.02 -12.34 4.85
C SER A 43 11.64 -11.96 5.42
N ILE A 44 10.56 -12.31 4.72
CA ILE A 44 9.18 -11.98 5.13
C ILE A 44 8.74 -12.72 6.40
N SER A 45 9.35 -13.86 6.73
CA SER A 45 9.05 -14.57 7.98
C SER A 45 9.57 -13.86 9.24
N VAL A 46 10.60 -13.01 9.11
CA VAL A 46 11.13 -12.19 10.22
C VAL A 46 10.16 -11.06 10.58
N SER A 47 9.39 -10.58 9.59
CA SER A 47 8.36 -9.58 9.77
C SER A 47 7.17 -9.95 8.87
N PRO A 48 6.23 -10.81 9.35
CA PRO A 48 5.01 -11.06 8.61
C PRO A 48 4.21 -9.76 8.57
N LEU A 49 4.14 -9.18 7.38
CA LEU A 49 3.62 -7.84 7.15
C LEU A 49 2.21 -7.97 6.58
N PRO A 50 1.17 -7.44 7.24
CA PRO A 50 -0.16 -7.41 6.65
C PRO A 50 -0.13 -6.49 5.42
N CYS A 51 -1.10 -6.67 4.52
CA CYS A 51 -1.29 -5.73 3.42
C CYS A 51 -1.56 -4.33 4.00
N PRO A 52 -0.77 -3.29 3.65
CA PRO A 52 -0.97 -1.94 4.16
C PRO A 52 -2.28 -1.39 3.61
N SER A 53 -3.21 -1.05 4.50
CA SER A 53 -4.55 -0.62 4.13
C SER A 53 -4.88 0.81 4.56
N GLU A 54 -4.08 1.42 5.44
CA GLU A 54 -4.36 2.75 6.01
C GLU A 54 -4.27 3.86 4.95
N ASP A 55 -3.18 3.90 4.17
CA ASP A 55 -3.03 4.87 3.06
C ASP A 55 -4.06 4.63 1.95
N LEU A 56 -4.36 3.36 1.65
CA LEU A 56 -5.41 3.01 0.69
C LEU A 56 -6.77 3.54 1.14
N GLN A 57 -7.18 3.28 2.38
CA GLN A 57 -8.45 3.76 2.92
C GLN A 57 -8.52 5.29 2.86
N TYR A 58 -7.47 5.98 3.30
CA TYR A 58 -7.43 7.43 3.23
C TYR A 58 -7.58 7.93 1.78
N ALA A 59 -6.85 7.33 0.84
CA ALA A 59 -6.91 7.69 -0.57
C ALA A 59 -8.31 7.47 -1.16
N LEU A 60 -8.89 6.28 -0.97
CA LEU A 60 -10.20 5.93 -1.52
C LEU A 60 -11.36 6.79 -0.97
N TYR A 61 -11.32 7.16 0.31
CA TYR A 61 -12.41 7.88 0.95
C TYR A 61 -12.23 9.40 0.98
N SER A 62 -10.99 9.89 1.01
CA SER A 62 -10.71 11.33 1.14
C SER A 62 -10.18 11.95 -0.15
N LEU A 63 -9.50 11.19 -1.02
CA LEU A 63 -8.79 11.73 -2.17
C LEU A 63 -9.38 11.34 -3.53
N ALA A 64 -10.25 10.33 -3.60
CA ALA A 64 -10.88 9.89 -4.84
C ALA A 64 -11.61 11.03 -5.60
N SER A 65 -12.16 12.01 -4.87
CA SER A 65 -12.85 13.18 -5.42
C SER A 65 -12.03 14.48 -5.37
N ALA A 66 -10.76 14.42 -4.97
CA ALA A 66 -9.90 15.59 -4.82
C ALA A 66 -9.64 16.30 -6.16
N PRO A 67 -9.34 17.62 -6.15
CA PRO A 67 -9.10 18.37 -7.38
C PRO A 67 -7.75 18.05 -8.06
N PHE A 68 -6.98 17.09 -7.54
CA PHE A 68 -5.67 16.64 -8.03
C PHE A 68 -5.62 15.12 -8.18
N ARG A 69 -4.59 14.60 -8.85
CA ARG A 69 -4.32 13.16 -8.97
C ARG A 69 -3.54 12.65 -7.76
N THR A 70 -3.82 11.44 -7.31
CA THR A 70 -3.08 10.77 -6.23
C THR A 70 -2.54 9.46 -6.75
N PHE A 71 -1.23 9.26 -6.61
CA PHE A 71 -0.55 8.00 -6.92
C PHE A 71 0.10 7.48 -5.65
N VAL A 72 -0.24 6.28 -5.23
CA VAL A 72 0.38 5.62 -4.06
C VAL A 72 0.99 4.33 -4.54
N GLN A 73 2.29 4.16 -4.27
CA GLN A 73 2.99 2.92 -4.55
C GLN A 73 3.69 2.47 -3.26
N ILE A 74 3.30 1.32 -2.75
CA ILE A 74 3.95 0.68 -1.60
C ILE A 74 4.53 -0.65 -2.06
N SER A 75 5.84 -0.81 -1.92
CA SER A 75 6.55 -2.01 -2.36
C SER A 75 7.25 -2.68 -1.17
N PHE A 76 7.23 -4.00 -1.14
CA PHE A 76 7.98 -4.82 -0.20
C PHE A 76 8.91 -5.76 -0.94
N CYS A 77 10.21 -5.62 -0.66
CA CYS A 77 11.27 -6.44 -1.23
C CYS A 77 11.85 -7.37 -0.17
N CYS A 78 11.86 -8.68 -0.43
CA CYS A 78 12.67 -9.63 0.33
C CYS A 78 13.99 -9.91 -0.37
N ALA A 79 15.09 -9.70 0.35
CA ALA A 79 16.44 -10.00 -0.13
C ALA A 79 16.68 -11.50 -0.34
N GLN A 80 16.04 -12.35 0.46
CA GLN A 80 16.09 -13.81 0.34
C GLN A 80 14.71 -14.41 0.53
N PHE A 81 14.34 -15.37 -0.31
CA PHE A 81 13.14 -16.18 -0.13
C PHE A 81 13.53 -17.59 0.33
N ARG A 82 13.04 -17.99 1.50
CA ARG A 82 13.31 -19.31 2.11
C ARG A 82 12.02 -20.13 2.15
N GLU A 83 12.12 -21.45 2.29
CA GLU A 83 10.91 -22.28 2.46
C GLU A 83 10.04 -21.85 3.65
N SER A 84 10.66 -21.30 4.71
CA SER A 84 9.95 -20.75 5.87
C SER A 84 9.07 -19.53 5.54
N ASP A 85 9.29 -18.88 4.40
CA ASP A 85 8.58 -17.67 3.97
C ASP A 85 7.26 -17.95 3.28
N VAL A 86 7.04 -19.19 2.82
CA VAL A 86 5.84 -19.60 2.08
C VAL A 86 4.57 -19.23 2.84
N ARG A 87 4.53 -19.49 4.15
CA ARG A 87 3.36 -19.19 4.98
C ARG A 87 3.09 -17.69 5.09
N ALA A 88 4.14 -16.88 5.28
CA ALA A 88 4.00 -15.43 5.40
C ALA A 88 3.59 -14.80 4.05
N ARG A 89 4.14 -15.31 2.94
CA ARG A 89 3.71 -14.93 1.59
C ARG A 89 2.23 -15.25 1.34
N SER A 90 1.79 -16.46 1.68
CA SER A 90 0.37 -16.84 1.55
C SER A 90 -0.55 -15.96 2.40
N TYR A 91 -0.11 -15.57 3.60
CA TYR A 91 -0.85 -14.64 4.44
C TYR A 91 -0.97 -13.24 3.81
N LEU A 92 0.12 -12.74 3.22
CA LEU A 92 0.13 -11.46 2.52
C LEU A 92 -0.83 -11.47 1.32
N ILE A 93 -0.74 -12.50 0.46
CA ILE A 93 -1.61 -12.68 -0.71
C ILE A 93 -3.08 -12.70 -0.28
N ALA A 94 -3.44 -13.46 0.76
CA ALA A 94 -4.81 -13.49 1.26
C ALA A 94 -5.28 -12.11 1.78
N GLY A 95 -4.36 -11.32 2.35
CA GLY A 95 -4.63 -9.93 2.74
C GLY A 95 -4.85 -9.01 1.53
N MET A 96 -4.08 -9.19 0.45
CA MET A 96 -4.27 -8.45 -0.80
C MET A 96 -5.64 -8.76 -1.42
N GLU A 97 -6.02 -10.04 -1.51
CA GLU A 97 -7.34 -10.46 -2.03
C GLU A 97 -8.49 -9.85 -1.23
N GLN A 98 -8.41 -9.86 0.10
CA GLN A 98 -9.40 -9.22 0.97
C GLN A 98 -9.47 -7.70 0.76
N THR A 99 -8.32 -7.06 0.57
CA THR A 99 -8.21 -5.62 0.35
C THR A 99 -8.84 -5.22 -0.98
N LEU A 100 -8.57 -5.99 -2.04
CA LEU A 100 -9.17 -5.79 -3.36
C LEU A 100 -10.69 -5.96 -3.31
N LYS A 101 -11.17 -7.00 -2.62
CA LYS A 101 -12.61 -7.19 -2.43
C LYS A 101 -13.26 -5.98 -1.75
N ALA A 102 -12.67 -5.48 -0.67
CA ALA A 102 -13.19 -4.31 0.04
C ALA A 102 -13.16 -3.04 -0.83
N ALA A 103 -12.11 -2.86 -1.64
CA ALA A 103 -12.01 -1.73 -2.57
C ALA A 103 -13.06 -1.81 -3.69
N ALA A 104 -13.28 -3.00 -4.26
CA ALA A 104 -14.32 -3.25 -5.25
C ALA A 104 -15.73 -3.00 -4.68
N GLU A 105 -16.00 -3.44 -3.44
CA GLU A 105 -17.25 -3.13 -2.73
C GLU A 105 -17.43 -1.62 -2.50
N ALA A 106 -16.34 -0.87 -2.38
CA ALA A 106 -16.33 0.59 -2.31
C ALA A 106 -16.41 1.27 -3.70
N GLY A 107 -16.56 0.51 -4.79
CA GLY A 107 -16.69 1.00 -6.16
C GLY A 107 -15.38 1.42 -6.82
N ALA A 108 -14.25 0.83 -6.42
CA ALA A 108 -12.98 0.96 -7.12
C ALA A 108 -12.85 -0.10 -8.22
N ASP A 109 -12.11 0.20 -9.27
CA ASP A 109 -11.61 -0.77 -10.23
C ASP A 109 -10.36 -1.44 -9.63
N THR A 110 -10.24 -2.76 -9.79
CA THR A 110 -9.21 -3.55 -9.09
C THR A 110 -8.56 -4.57 -10.02
N GLU A 111 -7.24 -4.68 -9.93
CA GLU A 111 -6.40 -5.63 -10.66
C GLU A 111 -5.49 -6.39 -9.68
N PHE A 112 -5.23 -7.67 -9.98
CA PHE A 112 -4.37 -8.54 -9.19
C PHE A 112 -3.50 -9.37 -10.12
N GLU A 113 -2.19 -9.24 -9.99
CA GLU A 113 -1.22 -9.96 -10.81
C GLU A 113 -0.27 -10.75 -9.92
N VAL A 114 -0.03 -12.00 -10.33
CA VAL A 114 0.79 -12.95 -9.58
C VAL A 114 1.71 -13.63 -10.57
N GLU A 115 3.02 -13.45 -10.39
CA GLU A 115 4.06 -14.06 -11.20
C GLU A 115 5.00 -14.88 -10.31
N PRO A 116 4.63 -16.12 -9.93
CA PRO A 116 5.39 -16.92 -8.97
C PRO A 116 6.82 -17.23 -9.43
N GLU A 117 7.02 -17.41 -10.74
CA GLU A 117 8.33 -17.70 -11.35
C GLU A 117 9.28 -16.50 -11.24
N GLU A 118 8.73 -15.29 -11.25
CA GLU A 118 9.47 -14.03 -11.09
C GLU A 118 9.57 -13.59 -9.62
N GLY A 119 8.91 -14.33 -8.72
CA GLY A 119 8.83 -14.00 -7.31
C GLY A 119 8.07 -12.70 -7.05
N TYR A 120 7.09 -12.37 -7.89
CA TYR A 120 6.38 -11.10 -7.90
C TYR A 120 4.87 -11.29 -7.69
N VAL A 121 4.25 -10.36 -6.98
CA VAL A 121 2.80 -10.22 -6.83
C VAL A 121 2.47 -8.76 -6.57
N ASP A 122 1.44 -8.24 -7.21
CA ASP A 122 0.95 -6.91 -6.95
C ASP A 122 -0.56 -6.81 -7.07
N MET A 123 -1.07 -5.72 -6.53
CA MET A 123 -2.45 -5.32 -6.70
C MET A 123 -2.49 -3.85 -7.07
N THR A 124 -3.37 -3.51 -8.00
CA THR A 124 -3.63 -2.14 -8.43
C THR A 124 -5.10 -1.81 -8.20
N ILE A 125 -5.36 -0.63 -7.63
CA ILE A 125 -6.69 -0.16 -7.26
C ILE A 125 -6.86 1.27 -7.76
N GLU A 126 -7.89 1.49 -8.58
CA GLU A 126 -8.21 2.78 -9.14
C GLU A 126 -9.59 3.27 -8.70
N LYS A 127 -9.68 4.52 -8.27
CA LYS A 127 -10.96 5.15 -7.96
C LYS A 127 -10.92 6.66 -8.17
N GLY A 128 -11.69 7.14 -9.14
CA GLY A 128 -11.77 8.56 -9.46
C GLY A 128 -10.43 9.11 -9.95
N ARG A 129 -9.69 9.79 -9.07
CA ARG A 129 -8.34 10.34 -9.38
C ARG A 129 -7.24 9.71 -8.54
N VAL A 130 -7.52 8.57 -7.92
CA VAL A 130 -6.58 7.78 -7.13
C VAL A 130 -6.19 6.55 -7.92
N GLU A 131 -4.89 6.30 -7.96
CA GLU A 131 -4.27 5.04 -8.35
C GLU A 131 -3.41 4.58 -7.16
N TYR A 132 -3.65 3.37 -6.68
CA TYR A 132 -2.93 2.76 -5.56
C TYR A 132 -2.40 1.41 -6.01
N THR A 133 -1.10 1.21 -5.82
CA THR A 133 -0.42 -0.05 -6.10
C THR A 133 0.28 -0.53 -4.84
N PHE A 134 0.11 -1.82 -4.55
CA PHE A 134 0.88 -2.53 -3.56
C PHE A 134 1.55 -3.73 -4.21
N ALA A 135 2.88 -3.80 -4.13
CA ALA A 135 3.67 -4.87 -4.72
C ALA A 135 4.52 -5.57 -3.65
N PHE A 136 4.67 -6.88 -3.81
CA PHE A 136 5.61 -7.70 -3.07
C PHE A 136 6.46 -8.50 -4.05
N PHE A 137 7.78 -8.43 -3.87
CA PHE A 137 8.70 -9.16 -4.71
C PHE A 137 9.90 -9.69 -3.93
N TYR A 138 10.47 -10.78 -4.43
CA TYR A 138 11.67 -11.40 -3.87
C TYR A 138 12.57 -11.92 -4.97
N TYR A 139 13.88 -11.95 -4.68
CA TYR A 139 14.84 -12.56 -5.57
C TYR A 139 14.93 -14.07 -5.29
N ASN A 140 14.90 -14.88 -6.36
CA ASN A 140 15.19 -16.31 -6.32
C ASN A 140 16.69 -16.59 -6.14
#